data_AF-A0AAV0AJI1-F1
#
_entry.id   AF-A0AAV0AJI1-F1
#
_cell.length_a   1.000
_cell.length_b   1.000
_cell.length_c   1.000
_cell.angle_alpha   90.00
_cell.angle_beta   90.00
_cell.angle_gamma   90.00
#
_symmetry.space_group_name_H-M   'P 1'
#
loop_
_entity.id
_entity.type
_entity.pdbx_description
1 polymer ?
#
loop_
_entity_poly.entity_id
_entity_poly.type
_entity_poly.pdbx_seq_one_letter_code
_entity_poly.pdbx_strand_id
1 'polypeptide(L)'
;MVLDALIKIKNKSDPTLTFWRSCWEGICGSCAMNIDGVNTLACLKRINKESDLDVKIYPLPHMYIIKDLYKLIQPFLKNDNHPKEGKFLQLPEDRKKPNGMYECILCACCSTSFPSYLWNQYEYLGPAVLMQA
;
A
#
# COMPACT_ATOMS: atom_id res chain seq x y z
N MET A 1 16.93 -6.49 1.88
CA MET A 1 15.83 -5.52 2.03
C MET A 1 15.43 -5.45 3.49
N VAL A 2 14.71 -4.41 3.92
CA VAL A 2 14.22 -4.30 5.31
C VAL A 2 13.32 -5.48 5.66
N LEU A 3 12.50 -5.95 4.71
CA LEU A 3 11.67 -7.14 4.88
C LEU A 3 12.50 -8.39 5.27
N ASP A 4 13.66 -8.60 4.67
CA ASP A 4 14.53 -9.75 4.98
C ASP A 4 15.04 -9.70 6.43
N ALA A 5 15.37 -8.50 6.92
CA ALA A 5 15.78 -8.31 8.31
C ALA A 5 14.62 -8.60 9.27
N LEU A 6 13.42 -8.11 8.97
CA LEU A 6 12.23 -8.39 9.79
C LEU A 6 11.92 -9.90 9.85
N ILE A 7 12.06 -10.61 8.73
CA ILE A 7 11.89 -12.07 8.68
C ILE A 7 12.97 -12.77 9.49
N LYS A 8 14.23 -12.32 9.38
CA LYS A 8 15.34 -12.88 10.16
C LYS A 8 15.10 -12.70 11.66
N ILE A 9 14.66 -11.53 12.10
CA ILE A 9 14.31 -11.24 13.50
C ILE A 9 13.19 -12.18 13.95
N LYS A 10 12.10 -12.27 13.17
CA LYS A 10 10.96 -13.15 13.52
C LYS A 10 11.37 -14.61 13.66
N ASN A 11 12.23 -15.10 12.77
CA ASN A 11 12.59 -16.52 12.74
C ASN A 11 13.69 -16.90 13.74
N LYS A 12 14.60 -15.98 14.09
CA LYS A 12 15.82 -16.30 14.85
C LYS A 12 15.93 -15.61 16.20
N SER A 13 15.19 -14.54 16.43
CA SER A 13 15.35 -13.68 17.62
C SER A 13 14.07 -13.52 18.41
N ASP A 14 12.97 -13.14 17.76
CA ASP A 14 11.68 -12.92 18.41
C ASP A 14 10.49 -13.34 17.52
N PRO A 15 9.94 -14.55 17.73
CA PRO A 15 8.77 -15.03 16.99
C PRO A 15 7.49 -14.21 17.18
N THR A 16 7.40 -13.37 18.22
CA THR A 16 6.21 -12.57 18.53
C THR A 16 6.05 -11.37 17.58
N LEU A 17 7.15 -10.93 16.94
CA LEU A 17 7.14 -9.88 15.93
C LEU A 17 6.18 -10.21 14.78
N THR A 18 5.16 -9.39 14.56
CA THR A 18 4.11 -9.64 13.57
C THR A 18 4.02 -8.48 12.58
N PHE A 19 3.99 -8.79 11.28
CA PHE A 19 3.90 -7.82 10.19
C PHE A 19 3.33 -8.50 8.94
N TRP A 20 2.77 -7.70 8.04
CA TRP A 20 2.15 -8.17 6.80
C TRP A 20 3.20 -8.29 5.68
N ARG A 21 3.17 -9.41 4.96
CA ARG A 21 4.02 -9.66 3.76
C ARG A 21 3.36 -10.68 2.84
N SER A 22 3.64 -10.60 1.54
CA SER A 22 3.18 -11.60 0.56
C SER A 22 4.12 -11.76 -0.64
N CYS A 23 4.20 -10.78 -1.55
CA CYS A 23 4.86 -10.95 -2.87
C CYS A 23 6.39 -10.78 -2.93
N TRP A 24 7.01 -10.06 -1.99
CA TRP A 24 8.45 -9.73 -1.95
C TRP A 24 9.02 -8.86 -3.09
N GLU A 25 8.24 -8.57 -4.12
CA GLU A 25 8.67 -7.78 -5.29
C GLU A 25 7.95 -6.44 -5.45
N GLY A 26 7.17 -6.04 -4.44
CA GLY A 26 6.56 -4.71 -4.39
C GLY A 26 5.20 -4.56 -5.08
N ILE A 27 4.55 -5.65 -5.49
CA ILE A 27 3.28 -5.60 -6.22
C ILE A 27 2.03 -5.73 -5.35
N CYS A 28 2.08 -6.44 -4.21
CA CYS A 28 0.89 -6.70 -3.40
C CYS A 28 0.49 -5.58 -2.42
N GLY A 29 1.37 -4.60 -2.19
CA GLY A 29 1.16 -3.52 -1.21
C GLY A 29 1.20 -3.93 0.28
N SER A 30 1.23 -5.23 0.62
CA SER A 30 1.01 -5.70 2.00
C SER A 30 2.10 -5.30 3.02
N CYS A 31 3.34 -5.06 2.58
CA CYS A 31 4.45 -4.72 3.50
C CYS A 31 4.70 -3.21 3.63
N ALA A 32 3.65 -2.41 3.47
CA ALA A 32 3.69 -0.98 3.66
C ALA A 32 3.87 -0.63 5.13
N MET A 33 4.87 0.19 5.43
CA MET A 33 5.20 0.66 6.78
C MET A 33 6.01 1.95 6.72
N ASN A 34 6.19 2.61 7.85
CA ASN A 34 7.04 3.79 7.94
C ASN A 34 8.47 3.35 8.32
N ILE A 35 9.45 3.67 7.48
CA ILE A 35 10.86 3.34 7.68
C ILE A 35 11.66 4.64 7.63
N ASP A 36 12.31 4.99 8.73
CA ASP A 36 13.07 6.23 8.91
C ASP A 36 12.24 7.50 8.60
N GLY A 37 10.97 7.50 9.01
CA GLY A 37 10.05 8.62 8.78
C GLY A 37 9.35 8.60 7.42
N VAL A 38 9.72 7.69 6.51
CA VAL A 38 9.16 7.62 5.15
C VAL A 38 8.27 6.39 4.99
N ASN A 39 7.03 6.59 4.53
CA ASN A 39 6.12 5.50 4.17
C ASN A 39 6.60 4.81 2.91
N THR A 40 6.92 3.52 3.00
CA THR A 40 7.47 2.75 1.88
C THR A 40 7.16 1.26 2.01
N LEU A 41 7.54 0.47 1.00
CA LEU A 41 7.42 -0.99 1.02
C LEU A 41 8.71 -1.59 1.58
N ALA A 42 8.60 -2.36 2.67
CA ALA A 42 9.76 -2.99 3.30
C ALA A 42 10.53 -3.95 2.36
N CYS A 43 9.83 -4.55 1.39
CA CYS A 43 10.45 -5.42 0.39
C CYS A 43 11.30 -4.68 -0.65
N LEU A 44 11.08 -3.38 -0.85
CA LEU A 44 11.86 -2.57 -1.80
C LEU A 44 12.89 -1.68 -1.10
N LYS A 45 12.71 -1.40 0.20
CA LYS A 45 13.65 -0.60 0.98
C LYS A 45 14.94 -1.39 1.25
N ARG A 46 16.04 -0.92 0.67
CA ARG A 46 17.39 -1.43 0.96
C ARG A 46 17.82 -0.98 2.36
N ILE A 47 18.52 -1.87 3.06
CA ILE A 47 19.18 -1.54 4.32
C ILE A 47 20.51 -0.89 3.95
N ASN A 48 20.76 0.31 4.48
CA ASN A 48 22.06 0.95 4.33
C ASN A 48 23.07 0.24 5.23
N LYS A 49 24.09 -0.39 4.64
CA LYS A 49 25.14 -1.11 5.39
C LYS A 49 26.28 -0.20 5.84
N GLU A 50 26.37 1.00 5.27
CA GLU A 50 27.44 1.97 5.54
C GLU A 50 27.05 2.98 6.62
N SER A 51 25.80 2.95 7.07
CA SER A 51 25.32 3.83 8.14
C SER A 51 25.33 3.07 9.45
N ASP A 52 25.97 3.64 10.46
CA ASP A 52 25.90 3.17 11.86
C ASP A 52 24.63 3.65 12.58
N LEU A 53 23.66 4.22 11.85
CA LEU A 53 22.40 4.68 12.42
C LEU A 53 21.39 3.55 12.52
N ASP A 54 20.66 3.53 13.63
CA ASP A 54 19.55 2.62 13.83
C ASP A 54 18.41 2.90 12.83
N VAL A 55 17.93 1.85 12.18
CA VAL A 55 16.75 1.93 11.30
C VAL A 55 15.49 1.87 12.15
N LYS A 56 14.69 2.94 12.12
CA LYS A 56 13.43 3.01 12.87
C LYS A 56 12.27 2.55 12.01
N ILE A 57 11.53 1.57 12.50
CA ILE A 57 10.38 0.99 11.80
C ILE A 57 9.13 1.21 12.64
N TYR A 58 8.14 1.86 12.05
CA TYR A 58 6.82 2.07 12.65
C TYR A 58 5.73 1.51 11.73
N PRO A 59 4.56 1.13 12.27
CA PRO A 59 3.37 0.96 11.46
C PRO A 59 3.08 2.22 10.63
N LEU A 60 2.29 2.08 9.57
CA LEU A 60 1.84 3.24 8.83
C LEU A 60 1.11 4.23 9.78
N PRO A 61 1.38 5.54 9.66
CA PRO A 61 0.83 6.53 10.58
C PRO A 61 -0.69 6.53 10.58
N HIS A 62 -1.26 6.79 11.76
CA HIS A 62 -2.68 7.13 11.94
C HIS A 62 -3.67 6.09 11.43
N MET A 63 -3.21 4.86 11.24
CA MET A 63 -4.09 3.71 11.19
C MET A 63 -4.23 3.14 12.60
N TYR A 64 -5.42 2.64 12.92
CA TYR A 64 -5.59 1.82 14.10
C TYR A 64 -4.59 0.66 14.01
N ILE A 65 -3.73 0.54 15.01
CA ILE A 65 -2.79 -0.58 15.12
C ILE A 65 -3.61 -1.75 15.64
N ILE A 66 -4.34 -2.35 14.71
CA ILE A 66 -5.13 -3.53 14.99
C ILE A 66 -4.16 -4.69 14.75
N LYS A 67 -3.85 -5.44 15.80
CA LYS A 67 -3.51 -6.83 15.56
C LYS A 67 -4.80 -7.45 15.01
N ASP A 68 -4.89 -7.53 13.68
CA ASP A 68 -6.01 -8.04 12.89
C ASP A 68 -7.27 -7.16 12.81
N LEU A 69 -7.51 -6.45 11.69
CA LEU A 69 -8.78 -6.51 10.92
C LEU A 69 -8.88 -5.45 9.78
N TYR A 70 -9.59 -5.88 8.74
CA TYR A 70 -9.74 -5.31 7.41
C TYR A 70 -11.12 -4.63 7.28
N LYS A 71 -11.20 -3.44 6.67
CA LYS A 71 -12.49 -2.82 6.30
C LYS A 71 -12.67 -2.98 4.80
N LEU A 72 -13.61 -3.83 4.39
CA LEU A 72 -14.00 -4.00 2.99
C LEU A 72 -14.63 -2.70 2.48
N ILE A 73 -13.97 -2.03 1.56
CA ILE A 73 -14.60 -1.01 0.71
C ILE A 73 -15.19 -1.78 -0.48
N GLN A 74 -16.50 -1.70 -0.66
CA GLN A 74 -17.14 -2.28 -1.84
C GLN A 74 -16.64 -1.51 -3.08
N PRO A 75 -16.30 -2.20 -4.18
CA PRO A 75 -15.93 -1.52 -5.42
C PRO A 75 -17.13 -0.66 -5.89
N PHE A 76 -16.91 0.65 -5.96
CA PHE A 76 -17.93 1.64 -6.34
C PHE A 76 -18.26 1.61 -7.84
N LEU A 77 -17.42 0.98 -8.67
CA LEU A 77 -17.62 0.94 -10.11
C LEU A 77 -18.50 -0.26 -10.51
N LYS A 78 -19.82 -0.04 -10.52
CA LYS A 78 -20.79 -0.95 -11.17
C LYS A 78 -21.14 -0.35 -12.52
N ASN A 79 -20.79 -1.04 -13.60
CA ASN A 79 -21.15 -0.64 -14.95
C ASN A 79 -22.37 -1.43 -15.40
N ASP A 80 -23.51 -0.77 -15.49
CA ASP A 80 -24.78 -1.37 -15.92
C ASP A 80 -24.90 -1.47 -17.45
N ASN A 81 -24.01 -0.81 -18.20
CA ASN A 81 -24.01 -0.81 -19.67
C ASN A 81 -23.12 -1.91 -20.24
N HIS A 82 -23.65 -3.13 -20.33
CA HIS A 82 -22.95 -4.24 -20.96
C HIS A 82 -23.09 -4.20 -22.50
N PRO A 83 -22.05 -4.59 -23.26
CA PRO A 83 -22.17 -4.73 -24.70
C PRO A 83 -23.15 -5.87 -25.01
N LYS A 84 -24.00 -5.68 -26.02
CA LYS A 84 -25.00 -6.69 -26.42
C LYS A 84 -24.35 -8.02 -26.81
N GLU A 85 -23.17 -7.98 -27.43
CA GLU A 85 -22.31 -9.13 -27.72
C GLU A 85 -20.82 -8.71 -27.69
N GLY A 86 -19.94 -9.60 -27.20
CA GLY A 86 -18.48 -9.41 -27.29
C GLY A 86 -17.86 -8.50 -26.21
N LYS A 87 -16.75 -7.83 -26.57
CA LYS A 87 -15.96 -6.96 -25.70
C LYS A 87 -16.21 -5.49 -26.06
N PHE A 88 -16.00 -4.57 -25.11
CA PHE A 88 -15.97 -3.14 -25.45
C PHE A 88 -14.82 -2.85 -26.42
N LEU A 89 -15.09 -2.02 -27.42
CA LEU A 89 -14.05 -1.47 -28.28
C LEU A 89 -13.27 -0.42 -27.49
N GLN A 90 -11.94 -0.56 -27.41
CA GLN A 90 -11.05 0.43 -26.80
C GLN A 90 -9.88 0.69 -27.76
N LEU A 91 -9.68 1.95 -28.16
CA LEU A 91 -8.56 2.34 -29.00
C LEU A 91 -7.25 2.38 -28.17
N PRO A 92 -6.07 2.22 -28.80
CA PRO A 92 -4.80 2.31 -28.08
C PRO A 92 -4.59 3.64 -27.34
N GLU A 93 -5.11 4.74 -27.87
CA GLU A 93 -5.08 6.06 -27.21
C GLU A 93 -5.97 6.09 -25.97
N ASP A 94 -7.18 5.52 -26.05
CA ASP A 94 -8.08 5.39 -24.90
C ASP A 94 -7.54 4.44 -23.83
N ARG A 95 -6.86 3.35 -24.24
CA ARG A 95 -6.19 2.44 -23.29
C ARG A 95 -5.04 3.12 -22.57
N LYS A 96 -4.37 4.11 -23.16
CA LYS A 96 -3.28 4.83 -22.49
C LYS A 96 -3.76 5.77 -21.38
N LYS A 97 -5.00 6.26 -21.44
CA LYS A 97 -5.57 7.20 -20.45
C LYS A 97 -5.45 6.73 -18.99
N PRO A 98 -5.79 5.47 -18.63
CA PRO A 98 -5.66 4.99 -17.25
C PRO A 98 -4.22 4.71 -16.80
N ASN A 99 -3.22 4.79 -17.68
CA ASN A 99 -1.82 4.56 -17.27
C ASN A 99 -1.39 5.61 -16.24
N GLY A 100 -0.75 5.15 -15.18
CA GLY A 100 -0.45 5.90 -13.96
C GLY A 100 -1.50 5.78 -12.86
N MET A 101 -2.73 5.37 -13.17
CA MET A 101 -3.82 5.21 -12.20
C MET A 101 -4.10 3.74 -11.85
N TYR A 102 -4.13 2.84 -12.83
CA TYR A 102 -4.45 1.42 -12.59
C TYR A 102 -3.31 0.65 -11.92
N GLU A 103 -2.10 1.19 -11.93
CA GLU A 103 -0.90 0.64 -11.30
C GLU A 103 -0.94 0.78 -9.76
N CYS A 104 -1.96 1.42 -9.21
CA CYS A 104 -2.20 1.50 -7.77
C CYS A 104 -2.34 0.12 -7.14
N ILE A 105 -1.42 -0.21 -6.24
CA ILE A 105 -1.43 -1.48 -5.50
C ILE A 105 -2.17 -1.40 -4.15
N LEU A 106 -2.88 -0.29 -3.91
CA LEU A 106 -3.66 -0.04 -2.68
C LEU A 106 -2.86 -0.24 -1.37
N CYS A 107 -1.58 0.15 -1.36
CA CYS A 107 -0.70 0.00 -0.18
C CYS A 107 -0.94 1.03 0.94
N ALA A 108 -1.85 1.98 0.75
CA ALA A 108 -2.18 3.07 1.66
C ALA A 108 -1.07 4.10 1.99
N CYS A 109 0.18 3.90 1.55
CA CYS A 109 1.31 4.82 1.82
C CYS A 109 1.00 6.28 1.50
N CYS A 110 0.35 6.56 0.37
CA CYS A 110 0.01 7.94 -0.03
C CYS A 110 -1.02 8.58 0.93
N SER A 111 -1.98 7.80 1.40
CA SER A 111 -3.05 8.30 2.28
C SER A 111 -2.52 8.56 3.68
N THR A 112 -1.70 7.65 4.21
CA THR A 112 -1.11 7.81 5.55
C THR A 112 0.08 8.77 5.60
N SER A 113 0.55 9.26 4.46
CA SER A 113 1.51 10.36 4.38
C SER A 113 0.84 11.75 4.41
N PHE A 114 -0.46 11.84 4.13
CA PHE A 114 -1.12 13.13 3.95
C PHE A 114 -1.80 13.62 5.24
N PRO A 115 -1.42 14.78 5.80
CA PRO A 115 -1.99 15.26 7.06
C PRO A 115 -3.50 15.44 7.04
N SER A 116 -4.12 15.87 5.93
CA SER A 116 -5.60 16.01 5.91
C SER A 116 -6.32 14.68 6.02
N TYR A 117 -5.70 13.59 5.51
CA TYR A 117 -6.21 12.25 5.75
C TYR A 117 -5.96 11.80 7.19
N LEU A 118 -5.00 12.38 7.91
CA LEU A 118 -4.88 12.19 9.35
C LEU A 118 -6.04 12.88 10.10
N TRP A 119 -6.29 14.16 9.81
CA TRP A 119 -7.22 14.97 10.60
C TRP A 119 -8.69 14.63 10.35
N ASN A 120 -9.06 14.30 9.11
CA ASN A 120 -10.45 14.15 8.68
C ASN A 120 -10.70 12.82 7.94
N GLN A 121 -10.32 11.69 8.53
CA GLN A 121 -10.52 10.35 7.92
C GLN A 121 -11.97 10.02 7.54
N TYR A 122 -12.94 10.63 8.22
CA TYR A 122 -14.36 10.38 7.98
C TYR A 122 -14.94 11.18 6.81
N GLU A 123 -14.32 12.31 6.46
CA GLU A 123 -14.82 13.22 5.41
C GLU A 123 -13.91 13.20 4.17
N TYR A 124 -12.60 13.10 4.36
CA TYR A 124 -11.63 13.07 3.28
C TYR A 124 -11.30 11.63 2.88
N LEU A 125 -11.73 11.24 1.69
CA LEU A 125 -11.55 9.89 1.14
C LEU A 125 -10.09 9.44 0.98
N GLY A 126 -9.16 10.40 0.87
CA GLY A 126 -7.75 10.12 0.70
C GLY A 126 -7.30 10.03 -0.77
N PRO A 127 -6.00 10.24 -1.04
CA PRO A 127 -5.45 10.29 -2.39
C PRO A 127 -5.61 8.97 -3.16
N ALA A 128 -5.51 7.82 -2.48
CA ALA A 128 -5.68 6.52 -3.13
C ALA A 128 -7.09 6.35 -3.69
N VAL A 129 -8.11 6.75 -2.92
CA VAL A 129 -9.51 6.64 -3.34
C VAL A 129 -9.83 7.67 -4.42
N LEU A 130 -9.37 8.91 -4.27
CA LEU A 130 -9.57 9.97 -5.27
C LEU A 130 -8.94 9.65 -6.62
N MET A 131 -7.84 8.92 -6.65
CA MET A 131 -7.21 8.48 -7.91
C MET A 131 -7.96 7.33 -8.59
N GLN A 132 -8.72 6.54 -7.83
CA GLN A 132 -9.51 5.41 -8.36
C GLN A 132 -10.95 5.78 -8.71
N ALA A 133 -11.35 7.04 -8.44
CA ALA A 133 -12.70 7.56 -8.64
C ALA A 133 -12.98 7.92 -10.11
#